data_AF-A0A8S3A019-F1
#
_entry.id   AF-A0A8S3A019-F1
#
_cell.length_a   1.000
_cell.length_b   1.000
_cell.length_c   1.000
_cell.angle_alpha   90.00
_cell.angle_beta   90.00
_cell.angle_gamma   90.00
#
_symmetry.space_group_name_H-M   'P 1'
#
loop_
_entity.id
_entity.type
_entity.pdbx_description
1 polymer ?
#
loop_
_entity_poly.entity_id
_entity_poly.type
_entity_poly.pdbx_seq_one_letter_code
_entity_poly.pdbx_strand_id
1 'polypeptide(L)' 'VYEPRVVKLFARHYQTGQTIPDELLQRLHLAQNCFQAHRTQVQVACAMFDHEFHGPYPLTQS' A
#
# COMPACT_ATOMS: atom_id res chain seq x y z
N VAL A 1 -1.04 -6.67 -7.76
CA VAL A 1 -0.55 -5.60 -8.68
C VAL A 1 0.93 -5.73 -9.00
N TYR A 2 1.78 -6.20 -8.08
CA TYR A 2 3.24 -6.25 -8.29
C TYR A 2 3.79 -7.44 -9.10
N GLU A 3 2.93 -8.17 -9.80
CA GLU A 3 3.37 -9.24 -10.71
C GLU A 3 4.10 -8.59 -11.90
N PRO A 4 5.38 -8.89 -12.16
CA PRO A 4 6.17 -8.20 -13.18
C PRO A 4 5.51 -8.15 -14.56
N ARG A 5 4.82 -9.23 -14.94
CA ARG A 5 4.08 -9.30 -16.21
C ARG A 5 2.96 -8.29 -16.28
N VAL A 6 2.27 -8.05 -15.17
CA VAL A 6 1.16 -7.09 -15.09
C VAL A 6 1.69 -5.65 -15.10
N VAL A 7 2.78 -5.38 -14.37
CA VAL A 7 3.40 -4.05 -14.34
C VAL A 7 3.86 -3.60 -15.73
N LYS A 8 4.41 -4.50 -16.55
CA LYS A 8 4.81 -4.21 -17.94
C LYS A 8 3.66 -3.79 -18.85
N LEU A 9 2.40 -4.12 -18.52
CA LEU A 9 1.25 -3.75 -19.35
C LEU A 9 1.00 -2.23 -19.34
N PHE A 10 1.30 -1.57 -18.23
CA PHE A 10 0.99 -0.15 -18.04
C PHE A 10 2.20 0.74 -17.74
N ALA A 11 3.30 0.20 -17.22
CA ALA A 11 4.48 0.99 -16.85
C ALA A 11 5.30 1.38 -18.10
N ARG A 12 5.05 2.59 -18.61
CA ARG A 12 5.75 3.19 -19.75
C ARG A 12 6.29 4.56 -19.40
N HIS A 13 7.47 4.91 -19.93
CA HIS A 13 8.04 6.25 -19.78
C HIS A 13 7.16 7.29 -20.48
N TYR A 14 6.79 8.37 -19.77
CA TYR A 14 5.76 9.30 -20.24
C TYR A 14 6.15 10.05 -21.54
N GLN A 15 7.44 10.30 -21.76
CA GLN A 15 7.92 11.00 -22.97
C GLN A 15 8.22 10.04 -24.13
N THR A 16 8.80 8.87 -23.84
CA THR A 16 9.37 7.98 -24.88
C THR A 16 8.48 6.77 -25.17
N GLY A 17 7.48 6.49 -24.34
CA GLY A 17 6.59 5.33 -24.47
C GLY A 17 7.26 3.97 -24.20
N GLN A 18 8.55 3.96 -23.90
CA GLN A 18 9.32 2.74 -23.65
C GLN A 18 8.83 2.05 -22.38
N THR A 19 8.68 0.73 -22.46
CA THR A 19 8.29 -0.11 -21.33
C THR A 19 9.37 -0.08 -20.24
N ILE A 20 8.97 -0.22 -18.98
CA ILE A 20 9.88 -0.33 -17.84
C ILE A 20 10.95 -1.43 -18.06
N PRO A 21 12.24 -1.15 -17.81
CA PRO A 21 13.32 -2.15 -17.86
C PRO A 21 13.19 -3.26 -16.80
N ASP A 22 13.72 -4.44 -17.12
CA ASP A 22 13.66 -5.62 -16.24
C ASP A 22 14.43 -5.44 -14.92
N GLU A 23 15.56 -4.74 -14.95
CA GLU A 23 16.33 -4.43 -13.75
C GLU A 23 15.50 -3.61 -12.74
N LEU A 24 14.76 -2.61 -13.24
CA LEU A 24 13.90 -1.78 -12.38
C LEU A 24 12.70 -2.55 -11.86
N LEU A 25 12.13 -3.48 -12.65
CA LEU A 25 11.10 -4.40 -12.19
C LEU A 25 11.60 -5.31 -11.06
N GLN A 26 12.81 -5.84 -11.18
CA GLN A 26 13.40 -6.69 -10.14
C GLN A 26 13.63 -5.89 -8.85
N ARG A 27 14.16 -4.67 -8.96
CA ARG A 27 14.36 -3.78 -7.79
C ARG A 27 13.03 -3.41 -7.14
N LEU A 28 12.00 -3.13 -7.93
CA LEU A 28 10.64 -2.89 -7.43
C LEU A 28 10.05 -4.11 -6.71
N HIS A 29 10.27 -5.30 -7.25
CA HIS A 29 9.84 -6.56 -6.63
C HIS A 29 10.51 -6.78 -5.27
N LEU A 30 11.83 -6.57 -5.19
CA LEU A 30 12.58 -6.69 -3.93
C LEU A 30 12.14 -5.63 -2.89
N ALA A 31 11.77 -4.44 -3.35
CA ALA A 31 11.32 -3.35 -2.49
C ALA A 31 9.87 -3.50 -2.00
N GLN A 32 9.11 -4.52 -2.43
CA GLN A 32 7.70 -4.70 -2.06
C GLN A 32 7.43 -4.65 -0.56
N ASN A 33 8.39 -5.14 0.23
CA ASN A 33 8.25 -5.25 1.67
C ASN A 33 8.97 -4.13 2.45
N CYS A 34 9.52 -3.13 1.74
CA CYS A 34 10.13 -1.99 2.38
C CYS A 34 9.10 -1.25 3.25
N PHE A 35 9.47 -0.94 4.49
CA PHE A 35 8.62 -0.26 5.48
C PHE A 35 7.29 -0.93 5.83
N GLN A 36 7.11 -2.23 5.55
CA GLN A 36 5.88 -2.97 5.91
C GLN A 36 5.53 -2.83 7.39
N ALA A 37 6.50 -2.93 8.31
CA ALA A 37 6.26 -2.80 9.75
C ALA A 37 5.66 -1.42 10.11
N HIS A 38 6.18 -0.34 9.54
CA HIS A 38 5.66 1.01 9.77
C HIS A 38 4.25 1.18 9.17
N ARG A 39 4.01 0.66 7.96
CA ARG A 39 2.67 0.68 7.34
C ARG A 39 1.64 -0.06 8.22
N THR A 40 2.00 -1.23 8.73
CA THR A 40 1.16 -1.98 9.66
C THR A 40 0.93 -1.22 10.96
N GLN A 41 1.97 -0.57 11.51
CA GLN A 41 1.84 0.23 12.72
C GLN A 41 0.84 1.39 12.53
N VAL A 42 0.95 2.14 11.44
CA VAL A 42 -0.01 3.21 11.11
C VAL A 42 -1.41 2.65 10.96
N GLN A 43 -1.57 1.51 10.27
CA GLN A 43 -2.88 0.87 10.10
C GLN A 43 -3.50 0.46 11.45
N VAL A 44 -2.71 -0.12 12.36
CA VAL A 44 -3.16 -0.48 13.71
C VAL A 44 -3.52 0.76 14.51
N ALA A 45 -2.71 1.82 14.45
CA ALA A 45 -3.02 3.07 15.14
C ALA A 45 -4.33 3.70 14.63
N CYS A 46 -4.53 3.75 13.31
CA CYS A 46 -5.78 4.21 12.72
C CYS A 46 -6.98 3.35 13.16
N ALA A 47 -6.84 2.02 13.23
CA ALA A 47 -7.89 1.13 13.71
C ALA A 47 -8.20 1.35 15.20
N MET A 48 -7.18 1.62 16.03
CA MET A 48 -7.38 1.97 17.44
C MET A 48 -8.15 3.27 17.58
N PHE A 49 -7.78 4.32 16.83
CA PHE A 49 -8.53 5.57 16.82
C PHE A 49 -9.96 5.36 16.35
N ASP A 50 -10.17 4.60 15.27
CA ASP A 50 -11.51 4.28 14.77
C ASP A 50 -12.37 3.58 15.84
N HIS A 51 -11.79 2.62 16.57
CA HIS A 51 -12.46 1.97 17.69
C HIS A 51 -12.71 2.88 18.88
N GLU A 52 -11.89 3.89 19.13
CA GLU A 52 -12.14 4.86 20.21
C GLU A 52 -13.26 5.84 19.84
N PHE A 53 -13.26 6.34 18.60
CA PHE A 53 -14.28 7.28 18.12
C PHE A 53 -15.64 6.63 17.89
N HIS A 54 -15.66 5.36 17.46
CA HIS A 54 -16.89 4.64 17.09
C HIS A 54 -17.17 3.43 17.98
N GLY A 55 -16.39 3.26 19.05
CA GLY A 55 -16.60 2.24 20.07
C GLY A 55 -17.85 2.50 20.91
N PRO A 56 -18.38 1.48 21.59
CA PRO A 56 -19.61 1.63 22.35
C PRO A 56 -19.38 2.34 23.70
N TYR A 57 -19.93 3.55 23.89
CA TYR A 57 -20.41 4.06 25.21
C TYR A 57 -21.23 5.39 25.12
N PRO A 58 -22.43 5.52 25.77
CA PRO A 58 -23.62 4.69 25.70
C PRO A 58 -24.63 5.21 24.65
N LEU A 59 -25.35 4.31 23.96
CA LEU A 59 -26.58 4.67 23.20
C LEU A 59 -27.85 4.62 24.06
N THR A 60 -27.71 4.58 25.39
CA THR A 60 -28.83 4.75 26.32
C THR A 60 -28.34 5.48 27.56
N GLN A 61 -28.68 6.77 27.64
CA GLN A 61 -28.97 7.39 28.91
C GLN A 61 -30.27 6.78 29.42
N SER A 62 -30.22 6.14 30.59
CA SER A 62 -31.38 5.86 31.44
C SER A 62 -30.99 6.16 32.88
#